data_AF-A0A928SGT0-F1
#
_entry.id   AF-A0A928SGT0-F1
#
_cell.length_a   1.000
_cell.length_b   1.000
_cell.length_c   1.000
_cell.angle_alpha   90.00
_cell.angle_beta   90.00
_cell.angle_gamma   90.00
#
_symmetry.space_group_name_H-M   'P 1'
#
loop_
_entity.id
_entity.type
_entity.pdbx_description
1 polymer ?
#
loop_
_entity_poly.entity_id
_entity_poly.type
_entity_poly.pdbx_seq_one_letter_code
_entity_poly.pdbx_strand_id
1 'polypeptide(L)'
;MRLRLITIDWEYPENNKIPEPEFLDLSSITQNELIALYSTFANGIILEMKAEGDSEKALEFIRGLALGAGSCRLIEALPEKEKERLWLYEDGYECYMQGNDSTAAYIFVNPKPQPDIF
;
A
#
# COMPACT_ATOMS: atom_id res chain seq x y z
N MET A 1 -10.26 4.01 13.74
CA MET A 1 -9.24 3.02 13.29
C MET A 1 -8.39 3.76 12.29
N ARG A 2 -7.08 3.76 12.44
CA ARG A 2 -6.21 4.66 11.67
C ARG A 2 -5.24 3.87 10.81
N LEU A 3 -5.01 4.37 9.60
CA LEU A 3 -4.00 3.90 8.67
C LEU A 3 -2.95 4.99 8.45
N ARG A 4 -1.69 4.60 8.43
CA ARG A 4 -0.56 5.43 8.03
C ARG A 4 -0.14 4.91 6.66
N LEU A 5 -0.27 5.74 5.65
CA LEU A 5 -0.03 5.41 4.26
C LEU A 5 1.15 6.22 3.74
N ILE A 6 2.09 5.57 3.05
CA ILE A 6 3.10 6.26 2.24
C ILE A 6 2.88 5.78 0.81
N THR A 7 2.76 6.70 -0.13
CA THR A 7 2.40 6.38 -1.51
C THR A 7 3.39 7.02 -2.47
N ILE A 8 3.87 6.24 -3.44
CA ILE A 8 4.56 6.71 -4.64
C ILE A 8 3.62 6.47 -5.82
N ASP A 9 3.24 7.54 -6.51
CA ASP A 9 2.31 7.51 -7.64
C ASP A 9 2.96 8.05 -8.92
N TRP A 10 2.51 7.58 -10.09
CA TRP A 10 2.95 7.95 -11.44
C TRP A 10 4.44 7.74 -11.77
N GLU A 11 5.35 8.31 -10.99
CA GLU A 11 6.80 8.27 -11.13
C GLU A 11 7.51 8.35 -9.77
N TYR A 12 8.74 7.85 -9.69
CA TYR A 12 9.54 7.97 -8.48
C TYR A 12 9.96 9.43 -8.26
N PRO A 13 9.89 9.95 -7.01
CA PRO A 13 10.25 11.34 -6.74
C PRO A 13 11.68 11.70 -7.18
N GLU A 14 11.83 12.73 -8.00
CA GLU A 14 13.15 13.19 -8.49
C GLU A 14 14.12 13.60 -7.37
N ASN A 15 13.58 13.96 -6.21
CA ASN A 15 14.34 14.40 -5.05
C ASN A 15 15.00 13.25 -4.26
N ASN A 16 14.81 12.00 -4.67
CA ASN A 16 15.30 10.79 -3.99
C ASN A 16 14.88 10.69 -2.51
N LYS A 17 13.68 11.20 -2.19
CA LYS A 17 13.11 11.10 -0.84
C LYS A 17 11.78 10.35 -0.88
N ILE A 18 11.62 9.49 0.11
CA ILE A 18 10.34 8.84 0.39
C ILE A 18 9.32 9.94 0.76
N PRO A 19 8.11 9.93 0.17
CA PRO A 19 7.05 10.87 0.53
C PRO A 19 6.69 10.83 2.02
N GLU A 20 6.22 11.96 2.53
CA GLU A 20 5.74 12.02 3.91
C GLU A 20 4.49 11.13 4.07
N PRO A 21 4.31 10.49 5.24
CA PRO A 21 3.15 9.65 5.47
C PRO A 21 1.87 10.47 5.60
N GLU A 22 0.79 9.95 5.02
CA GLU A 22 -0.57 10.41 5.23
C GLU A 22 -1.27 9.55 6.28
N PHE A 23 -2.11 10.19 7.09
CA PHE A 23 -2.88 9.51 8.13
C PHE A 23 -4.36 9.54 7.78
N LEU A 24 -4.94 8.35 7.63
CA LEU A 24 -6.33 8.16 7.27
C LEU A 24 -7.10 7.58 8.46
N ASP A 25 -8.12 8.31 8.93
CA ASP A 25 -9.07 7.78 9.91
C ASP A 25 -10.24 7.09 9.21
N LEU A 26 -10.23 5.75 9.28
CA LEU A 26 -11.27 4.89 8.72
C LEU A 26 -12.62 5.04 9.43
N SER A 27 -12.68 5.66 10.61
CA SER A 27 -13.94 5.92 11.30
C SER A 27 -14.67 7.15 10.73
N SER A 28 -13.98 8.01 9.99
CA SER A 28 -14.55 9.20 9.35
C SER A 28 -14.49 9.17 7.82
N ILE A 29 -13.91 8.12 7.22
CA ILE A 29 -13.79 8.02 5.77
C ILE A 29 -15.17 8.01 5.10
N THR A 30 -15.35 8.87 4.10
CA THR A 30 -16.55 8.92 3.29
C THR A 30 -16.52 7.87 2.19
N GLN A 31 -17.70 7.52 1.66
CA GLN A 31 -17.80 6.60 0.52
C GLN A 31 -17.01 7.09 -0.71
N ASN A 32 -16.94 8.41 -0.93
CA ASN A 32 -16.21 8.98 -2.06
C ASN A 32 -14.69 8.84 -1.89
N GLU A 33 -14.17 9.07 -0.68
CA GLU A 33 -12.74 8.87 -0.38
C GLU A 33 -12.36 7.39 -0.52
N LEU A 34 -13.24 6.49 -0.08
CA LEU A 34 -13.04 5.05 -0.27
C LEU A 34 -12.99 4.66 -1.75
N ILE A 35 -13.91 5.17 -2.56
CA ILE A 35 -13.92 4.92 -4.01
C ILE A 35 -12.69 5.52 -4.67
N ALA A 36 -12.22 6.69 -4.24
CA ALA A 36 -11.00 7.30 -4.75
C ALA A 36 -9.76 6.46 -4.43
N LEU A 37 -9.61 5.99 -3.19
CA LEU A 37 -8.52 5.10 -2.79
C LEU A 37 -8.55 3.77 -3.57
N TYR A 38 -9.74 3.17 -3.72
CA TYR A 38 -9.89 1.96 -4.51
C TYR A 38 -9.54 2.20 -5.99
N SER A 39 -10.04 3.28 -6.58
CA SER A 39 -9.83 3.61 -8.00
C SER A 39 -8.37 3.93 -8.32
N THR A 40 -7.67 4.62 -7.42
CA THR A 40 -6.25 4.95 -7.62
C THR A 40 -5.39 3.71 -7.63
N PHE A 41 -5.65 2.78 -6.70
CA PHE A 41 -4.99 1.49 -6.72
C PHE A 41 -5.37 0.69 -7.97
N ALA A 42 -6.68 0.45 -8.18
CA ALA A 42 -7.17 -0.42 -9.24
C ALA A 42 -6.79 0.01 -10.67
N ASN A 43 -6.53 1.30 -10.91
CA ASN A 43 -6.09 1.80 -12.21
C ASN A 43 -4.56 1.83 -12.39
N GLY A 44 -3.78 1.35 -11.41
CA GLY A 44 -2.33 1.33 -11.47
C GLY A 44 -1.69 2.72 -11.43
N ILE A 45 -2.37 3.70 -10.81
CA ILE A 45 -1.81 5.04 -10.58
C ILE A 45 -0.71 4.98 -9.51
N ILE A 46 -0.94 4.16 -8.49
CA ILE A 46 0.01 3.90 -7.41
C ILE A 46 1.08 2.93 -7.94
N LEU A 47 2.35 3.32 -7.85
CA LEU A 47 3.48 2.43 -8.12
C LEU A 47 3.79 1.60 -6.87
N GLU A 48 3.88 2.26 -5.72
CA GLU A 48 4.14 1.63 -4.42
C GLU A 48 3.28 2.29 -3.34
N MET A 49 2.71 1.49 -2.45
CA MET A 49 2.06 1.98 -1.24
C MET A 49 2.51 1.15 -0.04
N LYS A 50 2.97 1.80 1.01
CA LYS A 50 3.19 1.19 2.33
C LYS A 50 2.03 1.53 3.24
N ALA A 51 1.47 0.52 3.89
CA ALA A 51 0.37 0.67 4.83
C ALA A 51 0.71 0.07 6.19
N GLU A 52 0.52 0.87 7.23
CA GLU A 52 0.58 0.47 8.64
C GLU A 52 -0.75 0.83 9.29
N GLY A 53 -1.20 0.04 10.26
CA GLY A 53 -2.49 0.24 10.92
C GLY A 53 -2.37 0.22 12.43
N ASP A 54 -3.22 0.99 13.12
CA ASP A 54 -3.27 1.02 14.59
C ASP A 54 -3.89 -0.25 15.21
N SER A 55 -4.54 -1.07 14.39
CA SER A 55 -5.33 -2.22 14.81
C SER A 55 -5.43 -3.26 13.70
N GLU A 56 -5.73 -4.51 14.06
CA GLU A 56 -5.90 -5.60 13.09
C GLU A 56 -7.00 -5.28 12.07
N LYS A 57 -8.09 -4.66 12.51
CA LYS A 57 -9.19 -4.25 11.63
C LYS A 57 -8.78 -3.21 10.59
N ALA A 58 -7.85 -2.30 10.94
CA ALA A 58 -7.31 -1.35 9.97
C ALA A 58 -6.47 -2.08 8.90
N LEU A 59 -5.69 -3.08 9.30
CA LEU A 59 -4.91 -3.92 8.38
C LEU A 59 -5.82 -4.80 7.51
N GLU A 60 -6.84 -5.44 8.08
CA GLU A 60 -7.84 -6.21 7.34
C GLU A 60 -8.53 -5.36 6.28
N PHE A 61 -8.82 -4.09 6.58
CA PHE A 61 -9.39 -3.16 5.62
C PHE A 61 -8.49 -2.96 4.41
N ILE A 62 -7.19 -2.68 4.61
CA ILE A 62 -6.27 -2.44 3.48
C ILE A 62 -5.98 -3.72 2.69
N ARG A 63 -5.88 -4.87 3.36
CA ARG A 63 -5.77 -6.19 2.71
C ARG A 63 -7.01 -6.50 1.87
N GLY A 64 -8.19 -6.20 2.40
CA GLY A 64 -9.46 -6.35 1.69
C GLY A 64 -9.55 -5.43 0.46
N LEU A 65 -9.06 -4.19 0.57
CA LEU A 65 -8.97 -3.27 -0.57
C LEU A 65 -8.01 -3.80 -1.65
N ALA A 66 -6.84 -4.28 -1.25
CA ALA A 66 -5.86 -4.88 -2.15
C ALA A 66 -6.46 -6.08 -2.90
N LEU A 67 -7.01 -7.06 -2.17
CA LEU A 67 -7.59 -8.28 -2.75
C LEU A 67 -8.90 -8.02 -3.53
N GLY A 68 -9.62 -6.96 -3.21
CA GLY A 68 -10.81 -6.53 -3.94
C GLY A 68 -10.48 -5.90 -5.29
N ALA A 69 -9.29 -5.33 -5.45
CA ALA A 69 -8.86 -4.66 -6.66
C ALA A 69 -8.41 -5.65 -7.74
N GLY A 70 -9.39 -6.24 -8.43
CA GLY A 70 -9.23 -6.94 -9.70
C GLY A 70 -8.10 -7.98 -9.72
N SER A 71 -7.05 -7.72 -10.51
CA SER A 71 -5.92 -8.63 -10.73
C SER A 71 -4.85 -8.61 -9.62
N CYS A 72 -5.11 -7.92 -8.52
CA CYS A 72 -4.20 -7.87 -7.39
C CYS A 72 -4.10 -9.23 -6.68
N ARG A 73 -2.89 -9.64 -6.34
CA ARG A 73 -2.60 -10.90 -5.65
C ARG A 73 -1.52 -10.73 -4.60
N LEU A 74 -1.61 -11.52 -3.53
CA LEU A 74 -0.52 -11.67 -2.58
C LEU A 74 0.66 -12.39 -3.25
N ILE A 75 1.86 -11.85 -3.07
CA ILE A 75 3.12 -12.41 -3.56
C ILE A 75 3.87 -13.01 -2.38
N GLU A 76 4.10 -14.33 -2.41
CA GLU A 76 4.80 -15.03 -1.34
C GLU A 76 6.30 -14.71 -1.30
N ALA A 77 6.90 -14.43 -2.44
CA ALA A 77 8.31 -14.07 -2.56
C ALA A 77 8.55 -13.12 -3.73
N LEU A 78 9.16 -11.97 -3.42
CA LEU A 78 9.72 -11.06 -4.42
C LEU A 78 11.16 -11.48 -4.74
N PRO A 79 11.58 -11.48 -6.02
CA PRO A 79 12.99 -11.63 -6.38
C PRO A 79 13.85 -10.52 -5.74
N GLU A 80 15.07 -10.84 -5.30
CA GLU A 80 15.97 -9.87 -4.64
C GLU A 80 16.19 -8.59 -5.47
N LYS A 81 16.34 -8.73 -6.79
CA LYS A 81 16.48 -7.60 -7.70
C LYS A 81 15.28 -6.64 -7.66
N GLU A 82 14.06 -7.15 -7.47
CA GLU A 82 12.87 -6.32 -7.33
C GLU A 82 12.85 -5.64 -5.96
N LYS A 83 13.23 -6.36 -4.89
CA LYS A 83 13.34 -5.77 -3.53
C LYS A 83 14.28 -4.58 -3.49
N GLU A 84 15.44 -4.69 -4.15
CA GLU A 84 16.44 -3.59 -4.25
C GLU A 84 15.92 -2.37 -5.02
N ARG A 85 14.93 -2.56 -5.91
CA ARG A 85 14.34 -1.50 -6.73
C ARG A 85 13.21 -0.77 -6.03
N LEU A 86 12.45 -1.46 -5.17
CA LEU A 86 11.24 -0.94 -4.54
C LEU A 86 11.59 -0.10 -3.31
N TRP A 87 11.19 1.17 -3.31
CA TRP A 87 11.62 2.15 -2.29
C TRP A 87 10.93 1.93 -0.94
N LEU A 88 9.71 1.40 -0.98
CA LEU A 88 8.88 1.18 0.21
C LEU A 88 8.90 -0.28 0.69
N TYR A 89 9.69 -1.14 0.06
CA TYR A 89 9.84 -2.53 0.47
C TYR A 89 10.55 -2.63 1.83
N GLU A 90 9.98 -3.43 2.72
CA GLU A 90 10.59 -3.79 4.01
C GLU A 90 10.43 -5.29 4.27
N ASP A 91 11.47 -5.91 4.83
CA ASP A 91 11.43 -7.32 5.19
C ASP A 91 10.34 -7.61 6.22
N GLY A 92 9.61 -8.70 6.00
CA GLY A 92 8.51 -9.13 6.86
C GLY A 92 7.17 -8.46 6.58
N TYR A 93 7.08 -7.53 5.63
CA TYR A 93 5.81 -6.99 5.17
C TYR A 93 5.13 -7.97 4.21
N GLU A 94 3.80 -7.98 4.23
CA GLU A 94 3.01 -8.65 3.20
C GLU A 94 3.10 -7.84 1.90
N CYS A 95 3.30 -8.50 0.77
CA CYS A 95 3.43 -7.84 -0.52
C CYS A 95 2.29 -8.23 -1.45
N TYR A 96 1.49 -7.25 -1.87
CA TYR A 96 0.45 -7.42 -2.87
C TYR A 96 0.90 -6.77 -4.17
N MET A 97 0.64 -7.42 -5.29
CA MET A 97 0.99 -6.92 -6.61
C MET A 97 -0.23 -6.89 -7.52
N GLN A 98 -0.46 -5.76 -8.16
CA GLN A 98 -1.45 -5.60 -9.22
C GLN A 98 -0.77 -5.38 -10.57
N GLY A 99 -1.30 -6.02 -11.62
CA GLY A 99 -0.75 -5.91 -12.97
C GLY A 99 0.22 -7.04 -13.32
N ASN A 100 1.19 -6.74 -14.19
CA ASN A 100 2.24 -7.65 -14.61
C ASN A 100 3.62 -7.06 -14.30
N ASP A 101 4.67 -7.85 -14.44
CA ASP A 101 6.05 -7.49 -14.05
C ASP A 101 6.57 -6.18 -14.68
N SER A 102 6.00 -5.71 -15.79
CA SER A 102 6.41 -4.47 -16.46
C SER A 102 5.64 -3.22 -16.03
N THR A 103 4.48 -3.38 -15.40
CA THR A 103 3.60 -2.27 -14.96
C THR A 103 3.02 -2.55 -13.57
N ALA A 104 3.77 -3.24 -12.73
CA ALA A 104 3.30 -3.71 -11.44
C ALA A 104 3.16 -2.56 -10.46
N ALA A 105 2.00 -2.48 -9.82
CA ALA A 105 1.76 -1.68 -8.63
C ALA A 105 1.92 -2.58 -7.39
N TYR A 106 2.60 -2.10 -6.36
CA TYR A 106 2.87 -2.86 -5.14
C TYR A 106 2.20 -2.23 -3.92
N ILE A 107 1.59 -3.04 -3.08
CA ILE A 107 1.17 -2.66 -1.71
C ILE A 107 1.95 -3.50 -0.72
N PHE A 108 2.62 -2.82 0.21
CA PHE A 108 3.28 -3.42 1.35
C PHE A 108 2.46 -3.16 2.61
N VAL A 109 1.98 -4.23 3.25
CA VAL A 109 1.18 -4.13 4.48
C VAL A 109 2.00 -4.68 5.64
N ASN A 110 2.19 -3.89 6.69
CA ASN A 110 2.79 -4.41 7.92
C ASN A 110 1.83 -5.45 8.52
N PRO A 111 2.24 -6.71 8.72
CA PRO A 111 1.32 -7.73 9.21
C PRO A 111 0.92 -7.54 10.67
N LYS A 112 1.60 -6.65 11.40
CA LYS A 112 1.38 -6.41 12.83
C LYS A 112 0.89 -4.98 13.07
N PRO A 113 -0.18 -4.80 13.86
CA PRO A 113 -0.64 -3.48 14.27
C PRO A 113 0.47 -2.67 14.96
N GLN A 114 0.50 -1.37 14.68
CA GLN A 114 1.45 -0.40 15.23
C GLN A 114 0.68 0.75 15.91
N PRO A 115 0.08 0.57 17.08
CA PRO A 115 -0.70 1.64 17.72
C PRO A 115 0.16 2.84 18.13
N ASP A 116 1.45 2.64 18.41
CA ASP A 116 2.34 3.66 18.98
C ASP A 116 2.81 4.73 17.98
N ILE A 117 2.59 4.54 16.68
CA ILE A 117 3.01 5.49 15.63
C ILE A 117 1.91 6.49 15.23
N PHE A 118 0.78 6.50 15.95
CA PHE A 118 -0.43 7.29 15.65
C PHE A 118 -0.97 8.08 16.84
#